data_AF-A0A522X9I2-F1
#
_entry.id   AF-A0A522X9I2-F1
#
_cell.length_a   1.000
_cell.length_b   1.000
_cell.length_c   1.000
_cell.angle_alpha   90.00
_cell.angle_beta   90.00
_cell.angle_gamma   90.00
#
_symmetry.space_group_name_H-M   'P 1'
#
loop_
_entity.id
_entity.type
_entity.pdbx_description
1 polymer ?
#
loop_
_entity_poly.entity_id
_entity_poly.type
_entity_poly.pdbx_seq_one_letter_code
_entity_poly.pdbx_strand_id
1 'polypeptide(L)'
;YEGPKGGPGMQEMLYPTSYLKSKGLGAACALLTDGRFSGGTSGLSIGHVSPEAARSGAIGLVEEGDTIAIDIPRRSITLVISDAEMQRRRTAMEARGSKAWQPLGRERQVSVALRAYAAMTTSADKGAVRDITQIERK
;
A
#
# COMPACT_ATOMS: atom_id res chain seq x y z
N TYR A 1 -2.39 0.25 3.01
CA TYR A 1 -2.02 1.13 4.14
C TYR A 1 -0.97 0.48 5.05
N GLU A 2 -0.01 -0.26 4.48
CA GLU A 2 1.14 -0.83 5.19
C GLU A 2 2.46 -0.26 4.67
N GLY A 3 2.41 0.79 3.85
CA GLY A 3 3.59 1.47 3.30
C GLY A 3 4.38 2.28 4.32
N PRO A 4 5.47 2.95 3.88
CA PRO A 4 6.33 3.73 4.75
C PRO A 4 5.59 4.73 5.63
N LYS A 5 4.69 5.54 5.05
CA LYS A 5 3.89 6.52 5.79
C LYS A 5 2.63 5.89 6.38
N GLY A 6 1.96 5.02 5.64
CA GLY A 6 0.64 4.48 6.00
C GLY A 6 0.67 3.47 7.14
N GLY A 7 1.75 2.69 7.27
CA GLY A 7 1.95 1.72 8.35
C GLY A 7 1.90 2.38 9.73
N PRO A 8 2.82 3.31 10.06
CA PRO A 8 4.09 3.64 9.39
C PRO A 8 5.21 2.61 9.63
N GLY A 9 6.30 2.75 8.87
CA GLY A 9 7.51 1.92 9.03
C GLY A 9 7.60 0.73 8.07
N MET A 10 6.65 0.61 7.14
CA MET A 10 6.64 -0.41 6.09
C MET A 10 6.89 -1.82 6.64
N GLN A 11 6.02 -2.29 7.54
CA GLN A 11 6.23 -3.54 8.28
C GLN A 11 6.28 -4.75 7.34
N GLU A 12 7.08 -5.75 7.74
CA GLU A 12 7.17 -7.02 7.04
C GLU A 12 6.06 -7.96 7.51
N MET A 13 5.28 -8.48 6.58
CA MET A 13 4.14 -9.35 6.88
C MET A 13 4.44 -10.78 6.47
N LEU A 14 4.55 -11.68 7.46
CA LEU A 14 4.68 -13.13 7.26
C LEU A 14 3.32 -13.84 7.25
N TYR A 15 2.36 -13.33 8.02
CA TYR A 15 1.08 -14.01 8.22
C TYR A 15 0.27 -14.20 6.92
N PRO A 16 0.09 -13.20 6.04
CA PRO A 16 -0.72 -13.37 4.82
C PRO A 16 -0.18 -14.47 3.89
N THR A 17 1.14 -14.52 3.69
CA THR A 17 1.79 -15.49 2.81
C THR A 17 1.73 -16.90 3.40
N SER A 18 1.98 -17.03 4.72
CA SER A 18 1.90 -18.31 5.44
C SER A 18 0.47 -18.86 5.45
N TYR A 19 -0.53 -17.99 5.59
CA TYR A 19 -1.94 -18.37 5.58
C TYR A 19 -2.35 -18.95 4.23
N LEU A 20 -2.09 -18.24 3.11
CA LEU A 20 -2.42 -18.75 1.77
C LEU A 20 -1.72 -20.07 1.48
N LYS A 21 -0.45 -20.20 1.86
CA LYS A 21 0.30 -21.45 1.72
C LYS A 21 -0.37 -22.59 2.48
N SER A 22 -0.77 -22.37 3.73
CA SER A 22 -1.44 -23.39 4.57
C SER A 22 -2.79 -23.83 4.00
N LYS A 23 -3.47 -22.96 3.25
CA LYS A 23 -4.73 -23.24 2.57
C LYS A 23 -4.56 -23.82 1.16
N GLY A 24 -3.33 -24.00 0.69
CA GLY A 24 -3.05 -24.48 -0.68
C GLY A 24 -3.40 -23.46 -1.78
N LEU A 25 -3.57 -22.19 -1.43
CA LEU A 25 -4.04 -21.14 -2.34
C LEU A 25 -2.92 -20.34 -3.01
N GLY A 26 -1.65 -20.68 -2.77
CA GLY A 26 -0.51 -19.91 -3.28
C GLY A 26 -0.46 -19.77 -4.81
N ALA A 27 -0.97 -20.74 -5.56
CA ALA A 27 -1.04 -20.66 -7.03
C ALA A 27 -2.35 -20.02 -7.55
N ALA A 28 -3.37 -19.88 -6.69
CA ALA A 28 -4.71 -19.42 -7.06
C ALA A 28 -4.99 -17.97 -6.65
N CYS A 29 -4.20 -17.41 -5.74
CA CYS A 29 -4.40 -16.07 -5.18
C CYS A 29 -3.09 -15.29 -5.18
N ALA A 30 -3.13 -14.07 -5.72
CA ALA A 30 -2.03 -13.13 -5.65
C ALA A 30 -2.20 -12.23 -4.41
N LEU A 31 -1.07 -11.85 -3.79
CA LEU A 31 -1.01 -10.86 -2.72
C LEU A 31 -0.38 -9.57 -3.23
N LEU A 32 -0.99 -8.44 -2.92
CA LEU A 32 -0.51 -7.10 -3.31
C LEU A 32 -0.53 -6.18 -2.09
N THR A 33 0.54 -5.44 -1.86
CA THR A 33 0.62 -4.49 -0.74
C THR A 33 1.54 -3.30 -1.02
N ASP A 34 1.21 -2.15 -0.44
CA ASP A 34 2.12 -1.00 -0.33
C ASP A 34 3.21 -1.20 0.75
N GLY A 35 3.12 -2.26 1.56
CA GLY A 35 4.12 -2.69 2.54
C GLY A 35 5.08 -3.77 2.02
N ARG A 36 5.48 -4.70 2.90
CA ARG A 36 6.44 -5.78 2.60
C ARG A 36 5.90 -7.17 2.97
N PHE A 37 6.31 -8.18 2.23
CA PHE A 37 6.13 -9.60 2.58
C PHE A 37 7.47 -10.23 2.94
N SER A 38 7.45 -11.23 3.82
CA SER A 38 8.67 -11.94 4.22
C SER A 38 9.09 -13.03 3.24
N GLY A 39 10.40 -13.28 3.13
CA GLY A 39 11.02 -14.17 2.13
C GLY A 39 10.56 -15.65 2.10
N GLY A 40 9.79 -16.13 3.08
CA GLY A 40 9.18 -17.48 3.07
C GLY A 40 7.99 -17.65 2.09
N THR A 41 7.89 -16.78 1.11
CA THR A 41 6.71 -16.61 0.26
C THR A 41 6.64 -17.69 -0.82
N SER A 42 5.45 -18.27 -1.00
CA SER A 42 5.09 -19.10 -2.16
C SER A 42 3.96 -18.41 -2.94
N GLY A 43 3.99 -18.48 -4.27
CA GLY A 43 2.98 -17.83 -5.11
C GLY A 43 3.33 -16.39 -5.47
N LEU A 44 2.37 -15.67 -6.04
CA LEU A 44 2.55 -14.31 -6.51
C LEU A 44 2.31 -13.30 -5.37
N SER A 45 3.36 -12.85 -4.70
CA SER A 45 3.26 -11.80 -3.68
C SER A 45 4.10 -10.59 -4.04
N ILE A 46 3.46 -9.44 -4.12
CA ILE A 46 4.01 -8.21 -4.65
C ILE A 46 3.93 -7.14 -3.56
N GLY A 47 5.10 -6.70 -3.07
CA GLY A 47 5.23 -5.60 -2.13
C GLY A 47 5.64 -4.29 -2.80
N HIS A 48 5.87 -3.26 -1.98
CA HIS A 48 6.44 -1.97 -2.39
C HIS A 48 5.60 -1.20 -3.43
N VAL A 49 4.30 -1.48 -3.51
CA VAL A 49 3.42 -0.75 -4.43
C VAL A 49 3.50 0.75 -4.12
N SER A 50 3.89 1.50 -5.14
CA SER A 50 4.20 2.92 -5.05
C SER A 50 3.46 3.68 -6.16
N PRO A 51 2.85 4.86 -5.89
CA PRO A 51 2.70 5.47 -4.57
C PRO A 51 1.86 4.61 -3.61
N GLU A 52 2.17 4.65 -2.32
CA GLU A 52 1.40 3.93 -1.29
C GLU A 52 -0.02 4.54 -1.12
N ALA A 53 -0.92 3.82 -0.45
CA ALA A 53 -2.28 4.31 -0.22
C ALA A 53 -2.29 5.65 0.57
N ALA A 54 -1.41 5.80 1.57
CA ALA A 54 -1.30 7.04 2.36
C ALA A 54 -0.66 8.23 1.61
N ARG A 55 -0.22 8.01 0.36
CA ARG A 55 0.33 8.99 -0.58
C ARG A 55 -0.54 9.07 -1.84
N SER A 56 -1.83 8.77 -1.72
CA SER A 56 -2.81 8.92 -2.79
C SER A 56 -2.64 8.01 -4.00
N GLY A 57 -1.91 6.90 -3.83
CA GLY A 57 -1.70 5.90 -4.87
C GLY A 57 -2.97 5.11 -5.21
N ALA A 58 -3.01 4.55 -6.42
CA ALA A 58 -4.17 3.81 -6.94
C ALA A 58 -4.57 2.62 -6.05
N ILE A 59 -3.62 1.99 -5.34
CA ILE A 59 -3.91 0.91 -4.38
C ILE A 59 -4.87 1.35 -3.26
N GLY A 60 -4.91 2.64 -2.92
CA GLY A 60 -5.87 3.18 -1.94
C GLY A 60 -7.30 3.38 -2.47
N LEU A 61 -7.51 3.15 -3.78
CA LEU A 61 -8.80 3.30 -4.47
C LEU A 61 -9.40 1.95 -4.91
N VAL A 62 -8.71 0.84 -4.65
CA VAL A 62 -9.22 -0.50 -4.92
C VAL A 62 -10.42 -0.78 -4.01
N GLU A 63 -11.48 -1.31 -4.59
CA GLU A 63 -12.70 -1.75 -3.90
C GLU A 63 -12.90 -3.26 -4.11
N GLU A 64 -13.65 -3.89 -3.21
CA GLU A 64 -13.93 -5.33 -3.28
C GLU A 64 -14.65 -5.67 -4.60
N GLY A 65 -14.22 -6.75 -5.25
CA GLY A 65 -14.73 -7.19 -6.55
C GLY A 65 -14.05 -6.57 -7.77
N ASP A 66 -13.14 -5.60 -7.59
CA ASP A 66 -12.34 -5.08 -8.70
C ASP A 66 -11.42 -6.15 -9.31
N THR A 67 -11.20 -6.05 -10.62
CA THR A 67 -10.20 -6.87 -11.31
C THR A 67 -8.83 -6.19 -11.27
N ILE A 68 -7.83 -6.91 -10.76
CA ILE A 68 -6.41 -6.53 -10.85
C ILE A 68 -5.71 -7.43 -11.87
N ALA A 69 -5.31 -6.87 -13.00
CA ALA A 69 -4.53 -7.58 -14.01
C ALA A 69 -3.04 -7.51 -13.68
N ILE A 70 -2.38 -8.66 -13.56
CA ILE A 70 -0.93 -8.75 -13.34
C ILE A 70 -0.29 -9.48 -14.52
N ASP A 71 0.62 -8.81 -15.21
CA ASP A 71 1.36 -9.35 -16.34
C ASP A 71 2.87 -9.34 -16.01
N ILE A 72 3.41 -10.53 -15.75
CA ILE A 72 4.83 -10.71 -15.39
C ILE A 72 5.77 -10.42 -16.57
N PRO A 73 5.54 -10.97 -17.79
CA PRO A 73 6.35 -10.60 -18.95
C PRO A 73 6.41 -9.10 -19.23
N ARG A 74 5.27 -8.39 -19.16
CA ARG A 74 5.21 -6.94 -19.41
C ARG A 74 5.55 -6.09 -18.19
N ARG A 75 5.73 -6.72 -17.01
CA ARG A 75 6.02 -6.06 -15.73
C ARG A 75 4.97 -5.01 -15.36
N SER A 76 3.69 -5.32 -15.58
CA SER A 76 2.59 -4.40 -15.31
C SER A 76 1.59 -4.95 -14.30
N ILE A 77 1.03 -4.04 -13.52
CA ILE A 77 -0.08 -4.29 -12.59
C ILE A 77 -1.10 -3.19 -12.84
N THR A 78 -2.34 -3.56 -13.16
CA THR A 78 -3.39 -2.62 -13.57
C THR A 78 -4.66 -2.90 -12.80
N LEU A 79 -5.20 -1.88 -12.13
CA LEU A 79 -6.57 -1.87 -11.65
C LEU A 79 -7.48 -1.64 -12.87
N VAL A 80 -8.25 -2.65 -13.25
CA VAL A 80 -9.02 -2.67 -14.51
C VAL A 80 -10.36 -1.97 -14.31
N ILE A 81 -10.29 -0.64 -14.20
CA ILE A 81 -11.45 0.26 -14.14
C ILE A 81 -11.26 1.38 -15.17
N SER A 82 -12.36 2.06 -15.52
CA SER A 82 -12.28 3.22 -16.40
C SER A 82 -11.63 4.43 -15.69
N ASP A 83 -11.07 5.36 -16.46
CA ASP A 83 -10.54 6.61 -15.92
C ASP A 83 -11.62 7.43 -15.20
N ALA A 84 -12.87 7.40 -15.69
CA ALA A 84 -13.99 8.06 -15.05
C ALA A 84 -14.30 7.46 -13.66
N GLU A 85 -14.25 6.14 -13.54
CA GLU A 85 -14.38 5.43 -12.26
C GLU A 85 -13.24 5.79 -11.30
N MET A 86 -12.00 5.75 -11.80
CA MET A 86 -10.82 6.09 -11.02
C MET A 86 -10.88 7.53 -10.48
N GLN A 87 -11.31 8.47 -11.32
CA GLN A 87 -11.48 9.87 -10.93
C GLN A 87 -12.62 10.02 -9.92
N ARG A 88 -13.76 9.35 -10.12
CA ARG A 88 -14.88 9.38 -9.16
C ARG A 88 -14.43 8.91 -7.77
N ARG A 89 -13.73 7.78 -7.69
CA ARG A 89 -13.23 7.23 -6.43
C ARG A 89 -12.21 8.15 -5.78
N ARG A 90 -11.31 8.75 -6.58
CA ARG A 90 -10.34 9.74 -6.10
C ARG A 90 -11.03 10.94 -5.47
N THR A 91 -12.01 11.55 -6.16
CA THR A 91 -12.77 12.68 -5.64
C THR A 91 -13.54 12.31 -4.36
N ALA A 92 -14.15 11.12 -4.32
CA ALA A 92 -14.84 10.63 -3.12
C ALA A 92 -13.87 10.40 -1.94
N MET A 93 -12.64 9.93 -2.20
CA MET A 93 -11.60 9.77 -1.18
C MET A 93 -11.13 11.13 -0.64
N GLU A 94 -10.90 12.08 -1.53
CA GLU A 94 -10.46 13.45 -1.19
C GLU A 94 -11.54 14.23 -0.43
N ALA A 95 -12.82 14.01 -0.74
CA ALA A 95 -13.95 14.60 -0.02
C ALA A 95 -14.03 14.20 1.47
N ARG A 96 -13.27 13.18 1.91
CA ARG A 96 -13.14 12.80 3.33
C ARG A 96 -12.29 13.80 4.14
N GLY A 97 -11.69 14.79 3.50
CA GLY A 97 -10.97 15.89 4.16
C GLY A 97 -9.80 15.37 5.00
N SER A 98 -9.77 15.72 6.28
CA SER A 98 -8.71 15.31 7.21
C SER A 98 -8.63 13.80 7.45
N LYS A 99 -9.63 13.02 7.02
CA LYS A 99 -9.64 11.55 7.08
C LYS A 99 -9.28 10.89 5.74
N ALA A 100 -9.02 11.66 4.69
CA ALA A 100 -8.60 11.12 3.39
C ALA A 100 -7.25 10.39 3.50
N TRP A 101 -7.08 9.34 2.70
CA TRP A 101 -5.82 8.57 2.60
C TRP A 101 -5.30 8.05 3.94
N GLN A 102 -6.22 7.72 4.85
CA GLN A 102 -5.94 7.12 6.15
C GLN A 102 -6.68 5.79 6.28
N PRO A 103 -6.10 4.82 7.01
CA PRO A 103 -6.77 3.55 7.27
C PRO A 103 -8.06 3.78 8.08
N LEU A 104 -9.18 3.22 7.61
CA LEU A 104 -10.46 3.28 8.32
C LEU A 104 -10.49 2.21 9.42
N GLY A 105 -10.91 2.59 10.64
CA GLY A 105 -11.13 1.63 11.74
C GLY A 105 -9.87 0.98 12.31
N ARG A 106 -8.68 1.52 12.04
CA ARG A 106 -7.42 0.97 12.59
C ARG A 106 -7.20 1.41 14.04
N GLU A 107 -7.38 0.49 14.98
CA GLU A 107 -7.03 0.69 16.39
C GLU A 107 -5.56 0.31 16.65
N ARG A 108 -4.65 1.23 16.35
CA ARG A 108 -3.20 1.03 16.59
C ARG A 108 -2.60 2.28 17.22
N GLN A 109 -1.92 2.11 18.35
CA GLN A 109 -1.09 3.17 18.92
C GLN A 109 0.15 3.39 18.06
N VAL A 110 0.28 4.57 17.45
CA VAL A 110 1.47 4.95 16.68
C VAL A 110 2.39 5.79 17.55
N SER A 111 3.58 5.26 17.84
CA SER A 111 4.58 5.92 18.68
C SER A 111 5.07 7.24 18.08
N VAL A 112 5.63 8.12 18.91
CA VAL A 112 6.24 9.40 18.46
C VAL A 112 7.29 9.15 17.38
N ALA A 113 8.13 8.13 17.54
CA ALA A 113 9.17 7.76 16.58
C ALA A 113 8.58 7.36 15.22
N LEU A 114 7.51 6.57 15.20
CA LEU A 114 6.83 6.18 13.95
C LEU A 114 6.13 7.37 13.28
N ARG A 115 5.55 8.29 14.06
CA ARG A 115 4.97 9.53 13.51
C ARG A 115 6.05 10.42 12.90
N ALA A 116 7.20 10.56 13.56
CA ALA A 116 8.34 11.31 13.03
C ALA A 116 8.89 10.66 11.75
N TYR A 117 9.01 9.33 11.71
CA TYR A 117 9.38 8.60 10.49
C TYR A 117 8.38 8.87 9.36
N ALA A 118 7.07 8.75 9.63
CA ALA A 118 6.01 8.97 8.63
C ALA A 118 6.03 10.38 8.02
N ALA A 119 6.45 11.38 8.80
CA ALA A 119 6.54 12.77 8.35
C ALA A 119 7.70 13.02 7.37
N MET A 120 8.80 12.25 7.48
CA MET A 120 10.02 12.44 6.69
C MET A 120 10.26 11.35 5.64
N THR A 121 9.55 10.23 5.71
CA THR A 121 9.83 9.09 4.82
C THR A 121 9.45 9.38 3.37
N THR A 122 10.33 9.01 2.46
CA THR A 122 10.10 9.00 1.00
C THR A 122 9.31 7.75 0.60
N SER A 123 8.89 7.69 -0.67
CA SER A 123 8.19 6.52 -1.21
C SER A 123 9.08 5.27 -1.23
N ALA A 124 8.47 4.08 -1.22
CA ALA A 124 9.19 2.82 -1.23
C ALA A 124 10.05 2.64 -2.50
N ASP A 125 9.60 3.14 -3.66
CA ASP A 125 10.39 3.16 -4.91
C ASP A 125 11.65 4.06 -4.83
N LYS A 126 11.76 4.90 -3.79
CA LYS A 126 12.95 5.71 -3.47
C LYS A 126 13.73 5.18 -2.27
N GLY A 127 13.42 3.96 -1.81
CA GLY A 127 14.10 3.31 -0.69
C GLY A 127 13.58 3.70 0.69
N ALA A 128 12.45 4.42 0.79
CA ALA A 128 11.83 4.82 2.05
C ALA A 128 12.77 5.57 3.03
N VAL A 129 13.77 6.27 2.48
CA VAL A 129 14.73 7.09 3.23
C VAL A 129 14.04 8.26 3.92
N ARG A 130 14.64 8.77 4.99
CA ARG A 130 14.17 9.99 5.66
C ARG A 130 14.73 11.21 4.94
N ASP A 131 13.85 12.05 4.44
CA ASP A 131 14.15 13.34 3.83
C ASP A 131 13.59 14.44 4.72
N ILE A 132 14.49 15.17 5.37
CA ILE A 132 14.16 16.23 6.32
C ILE A 132 13.54 17.45 5.64
N THR A 133 13.81 17.66 4.35
CA THR A 133 13.30 18.82 3.61
C THR A 133 11.77 18.80 3.47
N GLN A 134 11.12 17.65 3.70
CA GLN A 134 9.65 17.51 3.72
C GLN A 134 8.99 18.21 4.92
N ILE A 135 9.74 18.48 5.99
CA ILE A 135 9.23 19.14 7.21
C ILE A 135 9.89 20.49 7.49
N GLU A 136 10.94 20.83 6.75
CA GLU A 136 11.50 22.18 6.75
C GLU A 136 10.50 23.15 6.10
N ARG A 137 10.19 24.25 6.78
CA ARG A 137 9.37 25.31 6.21
C ARG A 137 10.17 25.99 5.10
N LYS A 138 9.65 25.97 3.87
CA LYS A 138 10.02 26.95 2.85
C LYS A 138 9.25 28.24 3.07
#